data_AF-A0A9D5NFW6-F1
#
_entry.id   AF-A0A9D5NFW6-F1
#
_cell.length_a   1.000
_cell.length_b   1.000
_cell.length_c   1.000
_cell.angle_alpha   90.00
_cell.angle_beta   90.00
_cell.angle_gamma   90.00
#
_symmetry.space_group_name_H-M   'P 1'
#
loop_
_entity.id
_entity.type
_entity.pdbx_description
1 polymer ?
#
loop_
_entity_poly.entity_id
_entity_poly.type
_entity_poly.pdbx_seq_one_letter_code
_entity_poly.pdbx_strand_id
1 'polypeptide(L)'
;MFAEKLPVIDMQATGRNIEALRRKHHLKVVDVQDFFDFNTPQAIYKWESGRSLPSLENLVALARMYGCSIEEILVIRDHKP
;
A
#
# COMPACT_ATOMS: atom_id res chain seq x y z
N MET A 1 -31.38 -10.75 9.28
CA MET A 1 -30.57 -10.68 8.04
C MET A 1 -29.26 -10.01 8.41
N PHE A 2 -28.13 -10.67 8.17
CA PHE A 2 -26.80 -10.17 8.52
C PHE A 2 -26.46 -8.95 7.67
N ALA A 3 -26.80 -7.76 8.17
CA ALA A 3 -26.18 -6.52 7.70
C ALA A 3 -24.90 -6.28 8.52
N GLU A 4 -24.01 -7.28 8.57
CA GLU A 4 -22.63 -7.02 8.98
C GLU A 4 -21.97 -6.26 7.84
N LYS A 5 -21.66 -4.99 8.08
CA LYS A 5 -21.00 -4.13 7.08
C LYS A 5 -19.65 -4.74 6.73
N LEU A 6 -19.43 -4.96 5.44
CA LEU A 6 -18.19 -5.54 4.92
C LEU A 6 -16.96 -4.75 5.41
N PRO A 7 -15.83 -5.42 5.69
CA PRO A 7 -14.59 -4.75 6.03
C PRO A 7 -14.16 -3.81 4.89
N VAL A 8 -13.56 -2.68 5.25
CA VAL A 8 -13.10 -1.69 4.28
C VAL A 8 -11.61 -1.43 4.44
N ILE A 9 -10.93 -1.18 3.31
CA ILE A 9 -9.53 -0.77 3.32
C ILE A 9 -9.46 0.69 3.80
N ASP A 10 -8.68 0.92 4.84
CA ASP A 10 -8.27 2.27 5.23
C ASP A 10 -7.19 2.76 4.27
N MET A 11 -7.59 3.52 3.25
CA MET A 11 -6.64 4.06 2.26
C MET A 11 -5.54 4.91 2.90
N GLN A 12 -5.88 5.70 3.93
CA GLN A 12 -4.92 6.60 4.56
C GLN A 12 -3.93 5.84 5.44
N ALA A 13 -4.40 4.88 6.22
CA ALA A 13 -3.50 4.04 7.01
C ALA A 13 -2.68 3.09 6.13
N THR A 14 -3.26 2.56 5.05
CA THR A 14 -2.54 1.76 4.05
C THR A 14 -1.42 2.58 3.41
N GLY A 15 -1.68 3.83 3.01
CA GLY A 15 -0.64 4.70 2.44
C GLY A 15 0.52 4.95 3.41
N ARG A 16 0.21 5.29 4.67
CA ARG A 16 1.24 5.42 5.71
C ARG A 16 2.02 4.14 5.94
N ASN A 17 1.37 2.98 5.85
CA ASN A 17 2.03 1.69 6.01
C ASN A 17 2.97 1.38 4.83
N ILE A 18 2.57 1.72 3.59
CA ILE A 18 3.46 1.61 2.42
C ILE A 18 4.72 2.47 2.61
N GLU A 19 4.58 3.71 3.09
CA GLU A 19 5.73 4.57 3.38
C GLU A 19 6.61 3.98 4.50
N ALA A 20 5.99 3.48 5.57
CA ALA A 20 6.69 2.88 6.69
C ALA A 20 7.49 1.64 6.26
N LEU A 21 6.91 0.76 5.45
CA LEU A 21 7.59 -0.40 4.88
C LEU A 21 8.76 0.03 3.98
N ARG A 22 8.54 0.98 3.07
CA ARG A 22 9.63 1.49 2.22
C ARG A 22 10.81 1.99 3.07
N ARG A 23 10.53 2.78 4.10
CA ARG A 23 11.56 3.33 5.00
C ARG A 23 12.23 2.27 5.87
N LYS A 24 11.49 1.27 6.35
CA LYS A 24 12.01 0.12 7.11
C LYS A 24 13.02 -0.68 6.29
N HIS A 25 12.81 -0.75 4.98
CA HIS A 25 13.73 -1.39 4.03
C HIS A 25 14.85 -0.46 3.52
N HIS A 26 14.97 0.74 4.08
CA HIS A 26 15.96 1.75 3.70
C HIS A 26 15.87 2.22 2.24
N LEU A 27 14.70 2.09 1.62
CA LEU A 27 14.45 2.46 0.23
C LEU A 27 14.01 3.93 0.12
N LYS A 28 14.52 4.62 -0.90
CA LYS A 28 14.01 5.91 -1.38
C LYS A 28 12.86 5.67 -2.36
N VAL A 29 12.08 6.72 -2.61
CA VAL A 29 11.01 6.68 -3.61
C VAL A 29 11.54 6.32 -5.00
N VAL A 30 12.73 6.80 -5.36
CA VAL A 30 13.39 6.46 -6.64
C VAL A 30 13.70 4.97 -6.76
N ASP A 31 14.10 4.30 -5.67
CA ASP A 31 14.39 2.86 -5.73
C ASP A 31 13.12 2.05 -6.03
N VAL A 32 11.97 2.48 -5.49
CA VAL A 32 10.67 1.87 -5.79
C VAL A 32 10.24 2.22 -7.22
N GLN A 33 10.43 3.47 -7.66
CA GLN A 33 10.16 3.87 -9.04
C GLN A 33 10.94 3.00 -10.04
N ASP A 34 12.24 2.80 -9.81
CA ASP A 34 13.13 2.03 -10.66
C ASP A 34 12.74 0.54 -10.70
N PHE A 35 12.35 -0.02 -9.54
CA PHE A 35 11.85 -1.40 -9.47
C PHE A 35 10.58 -1.62 -10.30
N PHE A 36 9.71 -0.61 -10.35
CA PHE A 36 8.47 -0.64 -11.13
C PHE A 36 8.65 -0.20 -12.59
N ASP A 37 9.87 0.16 -13.01
CA ASP A 37 10.18 0.74 -14.33
C ASP A 37 9.24 1.92 -14.66
N PHE A 38 8.94 2.73 -13.65
CA PHE A 38 8.07 3.89 -13.82
C PHE A 38 8.87 5.09 -14.31
N ASN A 39 8.32 5.79 -15.31
CA ASN A 39 8.88 7.04 -15.80
C ASN A 39 8.88 8.17 -14.74
N THR A 40 8.01 8.10 -13.72
CA THR A 40 7.89 9.14 -12.69
C THR A 40 7.55 8.55 -11.32
N PRO A 41 7.91 9.22 -10.20
CA PRO A 41 7.60 8.75 -8.85
C PRO A 41 6.14 9.00 -8.41
N GLN A 42 5.31 9.58 -9.29
CA GLN A 42 4.01 10.14 -8.91
C GLN A 42 3.03 9.07 -8.38
N ALA A 43 3.13 7.84 -8.89
CA ALA A 43 2.33 6.72 -8.41
C ALA A 43 2.64 6.42 -6.92
N ILE A 44 3.94 6.33 -6.57
CA ILE A 44 4.39 6.07 -5.21
C ILE A 44 3.87 7.17 -4.26
N TYR A 45 4.00 8.45 -4.61
CA TYR A 45 3.48 9.53 -3.77
C TYR A 45 1.96 9.50 -3.58
N LYS A 46 1.20 9.03 -4.58
CA LYS A 46 -0.26 8.86 -4.43
C LYS A 46 -0.60 7.71 -3.50
N TRP A 47 0.17 6.62 -3.57
CA TRP A 47 0.01 5.46 -2.69
C TRP A 47 0.34 5.83 -1.24
N GLU A 48 1.50 6.43 -1.00
CA GLU A 48 1.96 6.81 0.35
C GLU A 48 1.04 7.85 1.00
N SER A 49 0.48 8.78 0.21
CA SER A 49 -0.50 9.75 0.72
C SER A 49 -1.92 9.21 0.84
N GLY A 50 -2.16 7.92 0.56
CA GLY A 50 -3.49 7.31 0.58
C GLY A 50 -4.50 7.91 -0.41
N ARG A 51 -4.04 8.60 -1.47
CA ARG A 51 -4.92 9.21 -2.49
C ARG A 51 -5.44 8.19 -3.49
N SER A 52 -4.70 7.10 -3.68
CA SER A 52 -5.12 5.93 -4.47
C SER A 52 -4.45 4.69 -3.91
N LEU A 53 -5.09 3.53 -4.04
CA LEU A 53 -4.42 2.26 -3.80
C LEU A 53 -3.54 1.88 -5.00
N PRO A 54 -2.43 1.13 -4.78
CA PRO A 54 -1.79 0.42 -5.86
C PRO A 54 -2.77 -0.60 -6.48
N SER A 55 -2.61 -0.93 -7.77
CA SER A 55 -3.32 -2.06 -8.36
C SER A 55 -2.96 -3.36 -7.63
N LEU A 56 -3.76 -4.41 -7.81
CA LEU A 56 -3.44 -5.72 -7.23
C LEU A 56 -2.04 -6.21 -7.66
N GLU A 57 -1.70 -6.03 -8.93
CA GLU A 57 -0.37 -6.36 -9.48
C GLU A 57 0.74 -5.58 -8.77
N ASN A 58 0.53 -4.28 -8.54
CA ASN A 58 1.50 -3.45 -7.83
C ASN A 58 1.59 -3.80 -6.34
N LEU A 59 0.49 -4.22 -5.70
CA LEU A 59 0.52 -4.73 -4.34
C LEU A 59 1.35 -6.02 -4.24
N VAL A 60 1.17 -6.95 -5.17
CA VAL A 60 1.99 -8.18 -5.24
C VAL A 60 3.48 -7.83 -5.42
N ALA A 61 3.79 -6.86 -6.28
CA ALA A 61 5.16 -6.41 -6.52
C ALA A 61 5.76 -5.71 -5.29
N LEU A 62 5.02 -4.83 -4.61
CA LEU A 62 5.42 -4.20 -3.35
C LEU A 62 5.64 -5.25 -2.25
N ALA A 63 4.74 -6.23 -2.12
CA ALA A 63 4.85 -7.32 -1.16
C ALA A 63 6.15 -8.12 -1.37
N ARG A 64 6.48 -8.43 -2.62
CA ARG A 64 7.77 -9.06 -2.96
C ARG A 64 8.98 -8.17 -2.65
N MET A 65 8.91 -6.89 -3.01
CA MET A 65 9.99 -5.93 -2.77
C MET A 65 10.27 -5.74 -1.27
N TYR A 66 9.22 -5.68 -0.46
CA TYR A 66 9.30 -5.50 1.00
C TYR A 66 9.38 -6.83 1.77
N GLY A 67 9.33 -7.98 1.10
CA GLY A 67 9.39 -9.28 1.75
C GLY A 67 8.27 -9.54 2.76
N CYS A 68 7.06 -9.08 2.46
CA CYS A 68 5.86 -9.26 3.30
C CYS A 68 4.68 -9.77 2.47
N SER A 69 3.55 -10.06 3.12
CA SER A 69 2.28 -10.37 2.45
C SER A 69 1.55 -9.10 2.01
N ILE A 70 0.51 -9.24 1.17
CA ILE A 70 -0.34 -8.10 0.77
C ILE A 70 -1.18 -7.64 1.97
N GLU A 71 -1.63 -8.56 2.81
CA GLU A 71 -2.37 -8.30 4.04
C GLU A 71 -1.54 -7.48 5.04
N GLU A 72 -0.21 -7.68 5.06
CA GLU A 72 0.68 -6.85 5.87
C GLU A 72 0.86 -5.43 5.31
N ILE A 73 0.55 -5.20 4.03
CA ILE A 73 0.53 -3.86 3.41
C ILE A 73 -0.81 -3.17 3.68
N LEU A 74 -1.92 -3.89 3.51
CA LEU A 74 -3.26 -3.34 3.60
C LEU A 74 -3.71 -3.16 5.05
N VAL A 75 -4.15 -1.96 5.39
CA VAL A 75 -4.81 -1.72 6.68
C VAL A 75 -6.31 -1.87 6.49
N ILE A 76 -6.88 -2.93 7.06
CA ILE A 76 -8.32 -3.21 7.02
C ILE A 76 -8.94 -2.69 8.32
N ARG A 77 -10.01 -1.91 8.20
CA ARG A 77 -10.82 -1.51 9.34
C ARG A 77 -12.11 -2.31 9.33
N ASP A 78 -12.37 -2.99 10.44
CA ASP A 78 -13.70 -3.48 10.75
C ASP A 78 -14.62 -2.29 10.98
N HIS A 79 -15.82 -2.35 10.44
CA HIS A 79 -16.85 -1.39 10.81
C HIS A 79 -17.33 -1.73 12.22
N LYS A 80 -16.66 -1.19 13.24
CA LYS A 80 -17.16 -1.29 14.62
C LYS A 80 -18.51 -0.53 14.67
N PRO A 81 -19.57 -1.12 15.25
CA PRO A 81 -20.88 -0.49 15.33
C PRO A 81 -20.84 0.88 16.02
#